data_AF-A0A3L7PFG1-F1
#
_entry.id   AF-A0A3L7PFG1-F1
#
_cell.length_a   1.000
_cell.length_b   1.000
_cell.length_c   1.000
_cell.angle_alpha   90.00
_cell.angle_beta   90.00
_cell.angle_gamma   90.00
#
_symmetry.space_group_name_H-M   'P 1'
#
loop_
_entity.id
_entity.type
_entity.pdbx_description
1 polymer ?
#
loop_
_entity_poly.entity_id
_entity_poly.type
_entity_poly.pdbx_seq_one_letter_code
_entity_poly.pdbx_strand_id
1 'polypeptide(L)'
;KSLPNGTDFTEFRQAGWRGLNFAIIDGAHHYHQPTDTLENLDSRSLQHLGDTALNVARAIAESDEDLSAPSSDAIFFDVLGQSVICVPASWNIPIRIVLLFVAVRIYGGPLLRDKRYRDVVRVWVTMALLLPLMMGLGWVFSQSIYGSSLLPKAFVPHGHWISLLEWIISLAICCGLMHGMLRRIDGQTVWWALWLAHAATCVVVSYFIPAFSYLLSVPAMFAIVATLSIRSPLLRTAVVACLCGVLLIPLHHLLAIALGPANGLLLFPAFSLLAMPLLPAFACHSNFACHPDNVQPAKT
;
A
#
# COMPACT_ATOMS: atom_id res chain seq x y z
N LYS A 1 -19.36 -5.77 5.03
CA LYS A 1 -19.40 -4.32 4.69
C LYS A 1 -19.27 -4.21 3.17
N SER A 2 -20.21 -3.53 2.52
CA SER A 2 -20.52 -3.68 1.09
C SER A 2 -19.56 -2.94 0.17
N LEU A 3 -18.96 -3.66 -0.78
CA LEU A 3 -18.73 -3.12 -2.10
C LEU A 3 -20.11 -2.77 -2.70
N PRO A 4 -20.27 -1.65 -3.44
CA PRO A 4 -21.55 -1.25 -4.03
C PRO A 4 -22.06 -2.22 -5.11
N ASN A 5 -21.25 -3.21 -5.47
CA ASN A 5 -21.56 -4.22 -6.47
C ASN A 5 -22.34 -5.37 -5.80
N GLY A 6 -23.64 -5.46 -6.10
CA GLY A 6 -24.48 -6.59 -5.74
C GLY A 6 -24.55 -7.60 -6.89
N THR A 7 -24.40 -8.89 -6.56
CA THR A 7 -24.78 -10.00 -7.45
C THR A 7 -25.94 -10.78 -6.82
N ASP A 8 -26.46 -11.77 -7.54
CA ASP A 8 -27.37 -12.79 -7.02
C ASP A 8 -26.92 -13.39 -5.67
N PHE A 9 -25.61 -13.63 -5.48
CA PHE A 9 -25.02 -14.11 -4.22
C PHE A 9 -25.32 -13.19 -3.02
N THR A 10 -25.62 -11.92 -3.25
CA THR A 10 -26.01 -10.97 -2.19
C THR A 10 -27.25 -11.44 -1.44
N GLU A 11 -28.25 -11.96 -2.16
CA GLU A 11 -29.50 -12.44 -1.59
C GLU A 11 -29.28 -13.74 -0.80
N PHE A 12 -28.48 -14.67 -1.33
CA PHE A 12 -28.08 -15.90 -0.62
C PHE A 12 -27.33 -15.58 0.68
N ARG A 13 -26.37 -14.65 0.63
CA ARG A 13 -25.62 -14.23 1.82
C ARG A 13 -26.53 -13.58 2.86
N GLN A 14 -27.49 -12.75 2.43
CA GLN A 14 -28.48 -12.15 3.34
C GLN A 14 -29.38 -13.20 4.00
N ALA A 15 -29.69 -14.29 3.27
CA ALA A 15 -30.41 -15.44 3.79
C ALA A 15 -29.54 -16.39 4.66
N GLY A 16 -28.30 -16.01 4.98
CA GLY A 16 -27.41 -16.78 5.85
C GLY A 16 -26.58 -17.86 5.15
N TRP A 17 -26.62 -17.94 3.82
CA TRP A 17 -25.80 -18.89 3.08
C TRP A 17 -24.35 -18.45 3.03
N ARG A 18 -23.44 -19.42 3.14
CA ARG A 18 -22.00 -19.25 2.90
C ARG A 18 -21.70 -19.60 1.45
N GLY A 19 -20.76 -18.88 0.86
CA GLY A 19 -20.37 -19.12 -0.53
C GLY A 19 -19.24 -18.21 -0.97
N LEU A 20 -18.81 -18.42 -2.20
CA LEU A 20 -17.74 -17.69 -2.86
C LEU A 20 -18.29 -17.11 -4.16
N ASN A 21 -17.96 -15.85 -4.44
CA ASN A 21 -18.29 -15.19 -5.70
C ASN A 21 -17.00 -14.97 -6.49
N PHE A 22 -17.01 -15.38 -7.76
CA PHE A 22 -15.86 -15.28 -8.65
C PHE A 22 -16.19 -14.34 -9.81
N ALA A 23 -15.30 -13.41 -10.12
CA ALA A 23 -15.48 -12.46 -11.21
C ALA A 23 -14.12 -12.07 -11.82
N ILE A 24 -14.11 -11.84 -13.13
CA ILE A 24 -13.00 -11.18 -13.82
C ILE A 24 -13.21 -9.67 -13.65
N ILE A 25 -12.21 -8.98 -13.09
CA ILE A 25 -12.32 -7.55 -12.75
C ILE A 25 -11.81 -6.62 -13.86
N ASP A 26 -10.94 -7.09 -14.75
CA ASP A 26 -10.45 -6.30 -15.87
C ASP A 26 -11.40 -6.39 -17.08
N GLY A 27 -11.35 -5.40 -17.96
CA GLY A 27 -12.26 -5.31 -19.10
C GLY A 27 -13.62 -4.67 -18.79
N ALA A 28 -13.81 -4.10 -17.58
CA ALA A 28 -15.07 -3.48 -17.14
C ALA A 28 -15.63 -2.39 -18.08
N HIS A 29 -14.82 -1.85 -19.00
CA HIS A 29 -15.28 -0.89 -20.01
C HIS A 29 -16.11 -1.52 -21.15
N HIS A 30 -16.03 -2.84 -21.33
CA HIS A 30 -16.87 -3.66 -22.22
C HIS A 30 -18.21 -4.06 -21.57
N TYR A 31 -18.28 -4.07 -20.23
CA TYR A 31 -19.46 -4.52 -19.50
C TYR A 31 -20.73 -3.74 -19.88
N HIS A 32 -21.83 -4.45 -20.13
CA HIS A 32 -23.09 -3.87 -20.60
C HIS A 32 -22.94 -3.03 -21.89
N GLN A 33 -22.04 -3.42 -22.80
CA GLN A 33 -21.87 -2.79 -24.11
C GLN A 33 -21.99 -3.84 -25.23
N PRO A 34 -22.27 -3.43 -26.48
CA PRO A 34 -22.22 -4.33 -27.63
C PRO A 34 -20.85 -4.98 -27.87
N THR A 35 -19.79 -4.44 -27.27
CA THR A 35 -18.43 -4.99 -27.32
C THR A 35 -18.16 -6.05 -26.25
N ASP A 36 -19.15 -6.42 -25.44
CA ASP A 36 -19.07 -7.56 -24.51
C ASP A 36 -19.16 -8.88 -25.29
N THR A 37 -18.05 -9.25 -25.94
CA THR A 37 -17.96 -10.38 -26.88
C THR A 37 -16.78 -11.29 -26.52
N LEU A 38 -16.81 -12.54 -27.01
CA LEU A 38 -15.71 -13.51 -26.81
C LEU A 38 -14.36 -13.01 -27.34
N GLU A 39 -14.36 -12.16 -28.36
CA GLU A 39 -13.13 -11.57 -28.92
C GLU A 39 -12.43 -10.64 -27.92
N ASN A 40 -13.19 -9.97 -27.05
CA ASN A 40 -12.67 -9.07 -26.01
C ASN A 40 -12.44 -9.75 -24.65
N LEU A 41 -12.75 -11.05 -24.55
CA LEU A 41 -12.50 -11.84 -23.34
C LEU A 41 -11.09 -12.44 -23.36
N ASP A 42 -10.27 -12.14 -22.36
CA ASP A 42 -8.96 -12.79 -22.22
C ASP A 42 -9.14 -14.27 -21.85
N SER A 43 -8.74 -15.15 -22.77
CA SER A 43 -8.85 -16.61 -22.60
C SER A 43 -8.02 -17.14 -21.43
N ARG A 44 -6.94 -16.47 -21.05
CA ARG A 44 -6.12 -16.83 -19.88
C ARG A 44 -6.85 -16.50 -18.59
N SER A 45 -7.53 -15.35 -18.52
CA SER A 45 -8.38 -14.99 -17.39
C SER A 45 -9.56 -15.96 -17.24
N LEU A 46 -10.17 -16.37 -18.36
CA LEU A 46 -11.23 -17.37 -18.37
C LEU A 46 -10.73 -18.73 -17.84
N GLN A 47 -9.59 -19.21 -18.35
CA GLN A 47 -8.99 -20.45 -17.89
C GLN A 47 -8.65 -20.39 -16.40
N HIS A 48 -8.01 -19.30 -15.95
CA HIS A 48 -7.65 -19.10 -14.55
C HIS A 48 -8.88 -19.09 -13.62
N LEU A 49 -9.97 -18.44 -14.04
CA LEU A 49 -11.25 -18.46 -13.32
C LEU A 49 -11.80 -19.89 -13.19
N GLY A 50 -11.80 -20.64 -14.30
CA GLY A 50 -12.26 -22.02 -14.34
C GLY A 50 -11.43 -22.96 -13.46
N ASP A 51 -10.10 -22.87 -13.55
CA ASP A 51 -9.17 -23.64 -12.72
C ASP A 51 -9.37 -23.32 -11.23
N THR A 52 -9.52 -22.04 -10.89
CA THR A 52 -9.79 -21.59 -9.52
C THR A 52 -11.09 -22.18 -8.98
N ALA A 53 -12.19 -22.05 -9.74
CA ALA A 53 -13.50 -22.55 -9.33
C ALA A 53 -13.51 -24.08 -9.19
N LEU A 54 -12.89 -24.80 -10.14
CA LEU A 54 -12.80 -26.26 -10.10
C LEU A 54 -11.96 -26.77 -8.93
N ASN A 55 -10.80 -26.14 -8.67
CA ASN A 55 -9.94 -26.53 -7.56
C ASN A 55 -10.62 -26.28 -6.21
N VAL A 56 -11.32 -25.14 -6.06
CA VAL A 56 -12.12 -24.86 -4.86
C VAL A 56 -13.25 -25.88 -4.69
N ALA A 57 -13.97 -26.20 -5.78
CA ALA A 57 -15.06 -27.18 -5.72
C ALA A 57 -14.56 -28.58 -5.33
N ARG A 58 -13.43 -29.03 -5.88
CA ARG A 58 -12.79 -30.29 -5.49
C ARG A 58 -12.32 -30.28 -4.04
N ALA A 59 -11.64 -29.22 -3.62
CA ALA A 59 -11.17 -29.08 -2.24
C ALA A 59 -12.34 -29.11 -1.23
N ILE A 60 -13.48 -28.50 -1.56
CA ILE A 60 -14.69 -28.57 -0.74
C ILE A 60 -15.28 -29.99 -0.74
N ALA A 61 -15.37 -30.64 -1.90
CA ALA A 61 -15.96 -31.97 -2.03
C ALA A 61 -15.12 -33.08 -1.35
N GLU A 62 -13.81 -32.90 -1.30
CA GLU A 62 -12.85 -33.82 -0.66
C GLU A 62 -12.62 -33.50 0.82
N SER A 63 -13.13 -32.37 1.32
CA SER A 63 -12.93 -31.96 2.70
C SER A 63 -13.85 -32.72 3.66
N ASP A 64 -13.26 -33.30 4.70
CA ASP A 64 -13.98 -33.84 5.86
C ASP A 64 -14.36 -32.75 6.88
N GLU A 65 -13.99 -31.48 6.64
CA GLU A 65 -14.30 -30.38 7.55
C GLU A 65 -15.80 -30.04 7.54
N ASP A 66 -16.35 -29.81 8.73
CA ASP A 66 -17.69 -29.24 8.86
C ASP A 66 -17.67 -27.76 8.45
N LEU A 67 -17.90 -27.52 7.17
CA LEU A 67 -18.01 -26.17 6.60
C LEU A 67 -19.25 -25.39 7.10
N SER A 68 -20.14 -26.01 7.89
CA SER A 68 -21.23 -25.32 8.58
C SER A 68 -20.78 -24.69 9.90
N ALA A 69 -19.66 -25.13 10.48
CA ALA A 69 -19.14 -24.61 11.74
C ALA A 69 -18.68 -23.14 11.64
N PRO A 70 -18.89 -22.31 12.68
CA PRO A 70 -18.38 -20.95 12.71
C PRO A 70 -16.85 -20.93 12.58
N SER A 71 -16.34 -20.34 11.50
CA SER A 71 -14.90 -20.11 11.33
C SER A 71 -14.51 -18.75 11.91
N SER A 72 -13.37 -18.66 12.59
CA SER A 72 -12.80 -17.36 12.96
C SER A 72 -12.35 -16.60 11.72
N ASP A 73 -12.57 -15.28 11.70
CA ASP A 73 -12.00 -14.42 10.66
C ASP A 73 -10.48 -14.62 10.55
N ALA A 74 -9.96 -14.45 9.34
CA ALA A 74 -8.54 -14.51 9.06
C ALA A 74 -8.11 -13.33 8.17
N ILE A 75 -6.86 -12.91 8.35
CA ILE A 75 -6.19 -11.97 7.46
C ILE A 75 -5.31 -12.81 6.55
N PHE A 76 -5.52 -12.66 5.26
CA PHE A 76 -4.76 -13.39 4.27
C PHE A 76 -4.27 -12.47 3.16
N PHE A 77 -3.15 -12.86 2.56
CA PHE A 77 -2.62 -12.20 1.37
C PHE A 77 -1.79 -13.19 0.55
N ASP A 78 -1.78 -12.95 -0.75
CA ASP A 78 -1.02 -13.73 -1.72
C ASP A 78 0.46 -13.32 -1.73
N VAL A 79 1.33 -14.31 -1.93
CA VAL A 79 2.78 -14.15 -2.12
C VAL A 79 3.11 -14.49 -3.57
N LEU A 80 3.00 -13.48 -4.44
CA LEU A 80 3.41 -13.52 -5.84
C LEU A 80 2.77 -14.67 -6.65
N GLY A 81 1.54 -15.03 -6.33
CA GLY A 81 0.77 -16.10 -6.97
C GLY A 81 1.20 -17.52 -6.57
N GLN A 82 2.16 -17.68 -5.65
CA GLN A 82 2.73 -18.98 -5.31
C GLN A 82 2.09 -19.61 -4.07
N SER A 83 1.69 -18.78 -3.11
CA SER A 83 1.11 -19.24 -1.85
C SER A 83 0.30 -18.14 -1.18
N VAL A 84 -0.63 -18.53 -0.32
CA VAL A 84 -1.42 -17.60 0.49
C VAL A 84 -0.97 -17.72 1.94
N ILE A 85 -0.54 -16.60 2.53
CA ILE A 85 -0.32 -16.52 3.97
C ILE A 85 -1.67 -16.26 4.61
N CYS A 86 -2.05 -17.09 5.58
CA CYS A 86 -3.30 -16.96 6.34
C CYS A 86 -2.98 -16.86 7.83
N VAL A 87 -3.47 -15.79 8.48
CA VAL A 87 -3.26 -15.52 9.91
C VAL A 87 -4.63 -15.34 10.56
N PRO A 88 -4.96 -16.09 11.63
CA PRO A 88 -6.20 -15.87 12.35
C PRO A 88 -6.31 -14.42 12.85
N ALA A 89 -7.49 -13.81 12.75
CA ALA A 89 -7.69 -12.40 13.10
C ALA A 89 -7.34 -12.10 14.57
N SER A 90 -7.46 -13.09 15.46
CA SER A 90 -7.02 -12.99 16.87
C SER A 90 -5.53 -12.68 17.03
N TRP A 91 -4.69 -13.14 16.09
CA TRP A 91 -3.25 -12.88 16.08
C TRP A 91 -2.86 -11.56 15.43
N ASN A 92 -3.81 -10.86 14.81
CA ASN A 92 -3.55 -9.60 14.12
C ASN A 92 -2.86 -8.58 15.05
N ILE A 93 -3.54 -8.17 16.11
CA ILE A 93 -3.05 -7.13 17.03
C ILE A 93 -1.78 -7.58 17.78
N PRO A 94 -1.71 -8.78 18.38
CA PRO A 94 -0.49 -9.24 19.06
C PRO A 94 0.77 -9.16 18.21
N ILE A 95 0.71 -9.61 16.96
CA ILE A 95 1.86 -9.57 16.04
C ILE A 95 2.33 -8.13 15.80
N ARG A 96 1.40 -7.18 15.60
CA ARG A 96 1.77 -5.77 15.32
C ARG A 96 2.26 -5.05 16.58
N ILE A 97 1.79 -5.42 17.77
CA ILE A 97 2.34 -4.92 19.04
C ILE A 97 3.78 -5.38 19.21
N VAL A 98 4.08 -6.66 18.96
CA VAL A 98 5.46 -7.18 19.00
C VAL A 98 6.34 -6.44 17.99
N LEU A 99 5.84 -6.23 16.78
CA LEU A 99 6.56 -5.47 15.74
C LEU A 99 6.86 -4.04 16.19
N LEU A 100 5.88 -3.34 16.78
CA LEU A 100 6.08 -2.01 17.35
C LEU A 100 7.10 -2.02 18.50
N PHE A 101 7.03 -3.01 19.40
CA PHE A 101 7.99 -3.14 20.48
C PHE A 101 9.42 -3.28 19.95
N VAL A 102 9.64 -4.15 18.95
CA VAL A 102 10.94 -4.31 18.29
C VAL A 102 11.38 -2.99 17.63
N ALA A 103 10.49 -2.31 16.91
CA ALA A 103 10.78 -1.01 16.30
C ALA A 103 11.18 0.05 17.35
N VAL A 104 10.51 0.12 18.50
CA VAL A 104 10.87 1.01 19.61
C VAL A 104 12.26 0.68 20.15
N ARG A 105 12.61 -0.60 20.29
CA ARG A 105 13.94 -1.00 20.79
C ARG A 105 15.06 -0.65 19.82
N ILE A 106 14.84 -0.81 18.52
CA ILE A 106 15.86 -0.53 17.49
C ILE A 106 15.97 0.96 17.19
N TYR A 107 14.83 1.65 17.02
CA TYR A 107 14.79 3.02 16.52
C TYR A 107 14.61 4.08 17.62
N GLY A 108 13.92 3.75 18.72
CA GLY A 108 13.58 4.72 19.77
C GLY A 108 14.78 5.17 20.62
N GLY A 109 15.69 4.25 20.96
CA GLY A 109 16.87 4.56 21.78
C GLY A 109 17.76 5.67 21.19
N PRO A 110 18.21 5.54 19.94
CA PRO A 110 19.00 6.58 19.27
C PRO A 110 18.27 7.94 19.18
N LEU A 111 16.98 7.94 18.83
CA LEU A 111 16.17 9.15 18.71
C LEU A 111 16.04 9.92 20.05
N LEU A 112 15.90 9.20 21.16
CA LEU A 112 15.84 9.79 22.51
C LEU A 112 17.21 10.33 22.96
N ARG A 113 18.29 9.58 22.71
CA ARG A 113 19.65 9.96 23.12
C ARG A 113 20.09 11.26 22.46
N ASP A 114 19.82 11.41 21.17
CA ASP A 114 20.30 12.53 20.36
C ASP A 114 19.37 13.75 20.42
N LYS A 115 18.31 13.69 21.24
CA LYS A 115 17.30 14.75 21.43
C LYS A 115 16.71 15.25 20.10
N ARG A 116 16.48 14.34 19.14
CA ARG A 116 15.99 14.63 17.77
C ARG A 116 14.46 14.81 17.69
N TYR A 117 13.81 15.22 18.78
CA TYR A 117 12.34 15.23 18.89
C TYR A 117 11.66 16.10 17.81
N ARG A 118 12.25 17.25 17.44
CA ARG A 118 11.71 18.12 16.39
C ARG A 118 11.75 17.44 15.01
N ASP A 119 12.83 16.74 14.72
CA ASP A 119 13.00 16.01 13.45
C ASP A 119 12.03 14.83 13.38
N VAL A 120 11.83 14.11 14.49
CA VAL A 120 10.83 13.03 14.59
C VAL A 120 9.43 13.56 14.33
N VAL A 121 9.01 14.61 15.05
CA VAL A 121 7.69 15.24 14.86
C VAL A 121 7.52 15.70 13.41
N ARG A 122 8.56 16.29 12.80
CA ARG A 122 8.50 16.74 11.41
C ARG A 122 8.29 15.58 10.44
N VAL A 123 9.01 14.45 10.60
CA VAL A 123 8.81 13.25 9.77
C VAL A 123 7.40 12.69 9.94
N TRP A 124 6.91 12.60 11.18
CA TRP A 124 5.58 12.06 11.47
C TRP A 124 4.47 12.94 10.91
N VAL A 125 4.60 14.27 11.04
CA VAL A 125 3.69 15.24 10.43
C VAL A 125 3.73 15.13 8.90
N THR A 126 4.92 15.01 8.29
CA THR A 126 5.03 14.77 6.85
C THR A 126 4.25 13.52 6.45
N MET A 127 4.43 12.38 7.12
CA MET A 127 3.69 11.15 6.81
C MET A 127 2.18 11.30 7.02
N ALA A 128 1.77 11.91 8.13
CA ALA A 128 0.35 12.08 8.48
C ALA A 128 -0.38 13.00 7.50
N LEU A 129 0.32 13.99 6.92
CA LEU A 129 -0.26 14.91 5.93
C LEU A 129 -0.18 14.38 4.50
N LEU A 130 0.83 13.57 4.17
CA LEU A 130 1.05 13.10 2.80
C LEU A 130 -0.15 12.30 2.28
N LEU A 131 -0.63 11.33 3.07
CA LEU A 131 -1.73 10.45 2.67
C LEU A 131 -3.04 11.22 2.38
N PRO A 132 -3.62 12.01 3.32
CA PRO A 132 -4.85 12.75 3.06
C PRO A 132 -4.68 13.82 1.97
N LEU A 133 -3.49 14.44 1.85
CA LEU A 133 -3.22 15.38 0.77
C LEU A 133 -3.29 14.68 -0.59
N MET A 134 -2.64 13.52 -0.74
CA MET A 134 -2.64 12.78 -2.00
C MET A 134 -4.03 12.20 -2.32
N MET A 135 -4.78 11.76 -1.31
CA MET A 135 -6.21 11.44 -1.48
C MET A 135 -6.97 12.64 -2.07
N GLY A 136 -6.85 13.82 -1.45
CA GLY A 136 -7.54 15.03 -1.89
C GLY A 136 -7.15 15.44 -3.32
N LEU A 137 -5.85 15.46 -3.63
CA LEU A 137 -5.36 15.80 -4.97
C LEU A 137 -5.84 14.80 -6.02
N GLY A 138 -5.81 13.50 -5.71
CA GLY A 138 -6.29 12.47 -6.62
C GLY A 138 -7.79 12.57 -6.88
N TRP A 139 -8.57 12.88 -5.84
CA TRP A 139 -9.99 13.14 -6.01
C TRP A 139 -10.23 14.36 -6.91
N VAL A 140 -9.60 15.50 -6.64
CA VAL A 140 -9.72 16.71 -7.49
C VAL A 140 -9.31 16.42 -8.93
N PHE A 141 -8.20 15.70 -9.12
CA PHE A 141 -7.73 15.32 -10.46
C PHE A 141 -8.78 14.50 -11.19
N SER A 142 -9.22 13.37 -10.61
CA SER A 142 -10.21 12.50 -11.26
C SER A 142 -11.53 13.21 -11.52
N GLN A 143 -12.02 14.05 -10.60
CA GLN A 143 -13.26 14.81 -10.80
C GLN A 143 -13.12 15.88 -11.89
N SER A 144 -11.93 16.45 -12.09
CA SER A 144 -11.72 17.45 -13.14
C SER A 144 -11.69 16.87 -14.55
N ILE A 145 -11.32 15.59 -14.69
CA ILE A 145 -11.34 14.88 -15.98
C ILE A 145 -12.60 14.05 -16.19
N TYR A 146 -13.36 13.71 -15.15
CA TYR A 146 -14.58 12.91 -15.26
C TYR A 146 -15.66 13.65 -16.05
N GLY A 147 -16.27 12.95 -17.02
CA GLY A 147 -17.24 13.53 -17.95
C GLY A 147 -16.63 14.31 -19.12
N SER A 148 -15.30 14.45 -19.16
CA SER A 148 -14.60 15.01 -20.33
C SER A 148 -14.44 13.97 -21.45
N SER A 149 -13.88 14.39 -22.59
CA SER A 149 -13.49 13.46 -23.66
C SER A 149 -12.40 12.45 -23.24
N LEU A 150 -11.60 12.77 -22.21
CA LEU A 150 -10.55 11.89 -21.69
C LEU A 150 -11.12 10.79 -20.78
N LEU A 151 -12.14 11.10 -19.99
CA LEU A 151 -12.77 10.14 -19.08
C LEU A 151 -14.30 10.32 -19.07
N PRO A 152 -14.99 9.97 -20.17
CA PRO A 152 -16.44 10.15 -20.29
C PRO A 152 -17.25 9.26 -19.33
N LYS A 153 -16.67 8.14 -18.89
CA LYS A 153 -17.26 7.17 -17.96
C LYS A 153 -16.18 6.60 -17.04
N ALA A 154 -16.60 5.94 -15.96
CA ALA A 154 -15.67 5.43 -14.94
C ALA A 154 -14.62 4.44 -15.49
N PHE A 155 -15.00 3.63 -16.48
CA PHE A 155 -14.13 2.65 -17.13
C PHE A 155 -14.08 2.88 -18.64
N VAL A 156 -12.88 3.07 -19.18
CA VAL A 156 -12.61 3.33 -20.60
C VAL A 156 -11.45 2.45 -21.09
N PRO A 157 -11.34 2.15 -22.41
CA PRO A 157 -10.28 1.26 -22.92
C PRO A 157 -8.86 1.70 -22.57
N HIS A 158 -8.60 3.01 -22.58
CA HIS A 158 -7.31 3.60 -22.20
C HIS A 158 -7.20 3.93 -20.70
N GLY A 159 -8.10 3.41 -19.86
CA GLY A 159 -8.18 3.74 -18.43
C GLY A 159 -6.89 3.41 -17.67
N HIS A 160 -6.25 2.29 -18.03
CA HIS A 160 -4.97 1.87 -17.46
C HIS A 160 -3.85 2.91 -17.66
N TRP A 161 -3.82 3.58 -18.82
CA TRP A 161 -2.86 4.64 -19.09
C TRP A 161 -3.12 5.90 -18.28
N ILE A 162 -4.40 6.22 -18.04
CA ILE A 162 -4.79 7.33 -17.15
C ILE A 162 -4.31 7.03 -15.73
N SER A 163 -4.60 5.83 -15.21
CA SER A 163 -4.12 5.42 -13.89
C SER A 163 -2.60 5.43 -13.77
N LEU A 164 -1.86 4.99 -14.80
CA LEU A 164 -0.40 5.08 -14.81
C LEU A 164 0.09 6.54 -14.74
N LEU A 165 -0.55 7.46 -15.47
CA LEU A 165 -0.22 8.87 -15.43
C LEU A 165 -0.48 9.47 -14.04
N GLU A 166 -1.63 9.15 -13.44
CA GLU A 166 -1.98 9.54 -12.07
C GLU A 166 -0.90 9.09 -11.07
N TRP A 167 -0.39 7.88 -11.23
CA TRP A 167 0.68 7.33 -10.40
C TRP A 167 2.01 8.08 -10.55
N ILE A 168 2.42 8.36 -11.79
CA ILE A 168 3.67 9.10 -12.06
C ILE A 168 3.57 10.52 -11.47
N ILE A 169 2.44 11.19 -11.65
CA ILE A 169 2.18 12.52 -11.08
C ILE A 169 2.21 12.45 -9.54
N SER A 170 1.51 11.50 -8.93
CA SER A 170 1.50 11.32 -7.48
C SER A 170 2.90 11.08 -6.93
N LEU A 171 3.69 10.20 -7.57
CA LEU A 171 5.06 9.92 -7.18
C LEU A 171 5.95 11.17 -7.28
N ALA A 172 5.85 11.94 -8.37
CA ALA A 172 6.61 13.16 -8.55
C ALA A 172 6.27 14.21 -7.47
N ILE A 173 4.98 14.41 -7.17
CA ILE A 173 4.53 15.33 -6.12
C ILE A 173 5.03 14.85 -4.75
N CYS A 174 4.88 13.57 -4.43
CA CYS A 174 5.37 12.99 -3.18
C CYS A 174 6.88 13.22 -3.02
N CYS A 175 7.68 12.87 -4.03
CA CYS A 175 9.14 13.09 -4.00
C CYS A 175 9.50 14.57 -3.80
N GLY A 176 8.82 15.49 -4.50
CA GLY A 176 9.03 16.93 -4.35
C GLY A 176 8.70 17.45 -2.96
N LEU A 177 7.55 17.08 -2.40
CA LEU A 177 7.13 17.46 -1.05
C LEU A 177 8.08 16.89 0.01
N MET A 178 8.41 15.60 -0.11
CA MET A 178 9.32 14.92 0.83
C MET A 178 10.71 15.54 0.79
N HIS A 179 11.25 15.82 -0.40
CA HIS A 179 12.53 16.52 -0.53
C HIS A 179 12.47 17.92 0.12
N GLY A 180 11.45 18.72 -0.19
CA GLY A 180 11.29 20.05 0.39
C GLY A 180 11.19 20.03 1.92
N MET A 181 10.45 19.06 2.48
CA MET A 181 10.21 18.95 3.91
C MET A 181 11.37 18.30 4.68
N LEU A 182 12.17 17.42 4.07
CA LEU A 182 13.12 16.58 4.82
C LEU A 182 14.58 16.74 4.39
N ARG A 183 14.89 17.49 3.32
CA ARG A 183 16.28 17.75 2.87
C ARG A 183 17.23 18.35 3.91
N ARG A 184 16.69 18.88 5.02
CA ARG A 184 17.46 19.47 6.12
C ARG A 184 17.66 18.54 7.32
N ILE A 185 17.08 17.34 7.27
CA ILE A 185 17.20 16.34 8.34
C ILE A 185 18.23 15.31 7.89
N ASP A 186 18.99 14.77 8.84
CA ASP A 186 19.89 13.64 8.59
C ASP A 186 19.11 12.37 8.17
N GLY A 187 19.60 11.67 7.15
CA GLY A 187 18.91 10.50 6.58
C GLY A 187 18.75 9.33 7.54
N GLN A 188 19.68 9.14 8.48
CA GLN A 188 19.56 8.09 9.49
C GLN A 188 18.45 8.43 10.50
N THR A 189 18.32 9.70 10.87
CA THR A 189 17.21 10.18 11.70
C THR A 189 15.86 10.00 10.99
N VAL A 190 15.78 10.34 9.70
CA VAL A 190 14.57 10.11 8.89
C VAL A 190 14.22 8.62 8.85
N TRP A 191 15.21 7.74 8.61
CA TRP A 191 15.02 6.28 8.62
C TRP A 191 14.39 5.79 9.94
N TRP A 192 14.99 6.14 11.07
CA TRP A 192 14.48 5.71 12.38
C TRP A 192 13.09 6.26 12.68
N ALA A 193 12.88 7.56 12.44
CA ALA A 193 11.60 8.22 12.71
C ALA A 193 10.48 7.65 11.83
N LEU A 194 10.76 7.42 10.54
CA LEU A 194 9.83 6.83 9.56
C LEU A 194 9.37 5.45 10.01
N TRP A 195 10.30 4.52 10.23
CA TRP A 195 9.93 3.13 10.48
C TRP A 195 9.32 2.93 11.87
N LEU A 196 9.62 3.80 12.83
CA LEU A 196 8.92 3.86 14.10
C LEU A 196 7.47 4.36 13.92
N ALA A 197 7.26 5.46 13.18
CA ALA A 197 5.93 5.95 12.87
C ALA A 197 5.12 4.90 12.11
N HIS A 198 5.73 4.25 11.13
CA HIS A 198 5.10 3.22 10.30
C HIS A 198 4.64 2.03 11.13
N ALA A 199 5.47 1.55 12.06
CA ALA A 199 5.08 0.47 12.98
C ALA A 199 3.94 0.91 13.92
N ALA A 200 3.94 2.16 14.41
CA ALA A 200 2.85 2.68 15.23
C ALA A 200 1.53 2.80 14.44
N THR A 201 1.60 3.36 13.23
CA THR A 201 0.46 3.42 12.29
C THR A 201 -0.06 2.03 11.94
N CYS A 202 0.83 1.04 11.81
CA CYS A 202 0.44 -0.35 11.57
C CYS A 202 -0.48 -0.89 12.67
N VAL A 203 -0.21 -0.60 13.95
CA VAL A 203 -1.10 -1.00 15.07
C VAL A 203 -2.46 -0.32 14.96
N VAL A 204 -2.48 0.98 14.66
CA VAL A 204 -3.73 1.75 14.47
C VAL A 204 -4.56 1.18 13.31
N VAL A 205 -3.94 0.97 12.15
CA VAL A 205 -4.60 0.38 10.97
C VAL A 205 -5.08 -1.04 11.26
N SER A 206 -4.33 -1.82 12.03
CA SER A 206 -4.72 -3.18 12.42
C SER A 206 -6.02 -3.22 13.22
N TYR A 207 -6.34 -2.16 13.97
CA TYR A 207 -7.59 -2.06 14.72
C TYR A 207 -8.76 -1.64 13.82
N PHE A 208 -8.59 -0.60 13.01
CA PHE A 208 -9.69 -0.04 12.21
C PHE A 208 -9.96 -0.80 10.91
N ILE A 209 -8.90 -1.29 10.26
CA ILE A 209 -8.97 -1.95 8.95
C ILE A 209 -8.01 -3.16 8.91
N PRO A 210 -8.31 -4.24 9.67
CA PRO A 210 -7.42 -5.40 9.85
C PRO A 210 -6.89 -6.00 8.54
N ALA A 211 -7.75 -6.07 7.51
CA ALA A 211 -7.44 -6.62 6.20
C ALA A 211 -6.28 -5.92 5.49
N PHE A 212 -6.01 -4.64 5.76
CA PHE A 212 -4.92 -3.88 5.12
C PHE A 212 -3.66 -3.79 5.99
N SER A 213 -3.69 -4.34 7.21
CA SER A 213 -2.58 -4.24 8.17
C SER A 213 -1.28 -4.86 7.64
N TYR A 214 -1.36 -5.91 6.82
CA TYR A 214 -0.20 -6.61 6.27
C TYR A 214 0.62 -5.70 5.33
N LEU A 215 -0.04 -4.75 4.66
CA LEU A 215 0.60 -3.75 3.80
C LEU A 215 1.49 -2.79 4.57
N LEU A 216 1.34 -2.72 5.91
CA LEU A 216 2.23 -1.96 6.77
C LEU A 216 3.19 -2.86 7.54
N SER A 217 2.74 -4.02 8.03
CA SER A 217 3.58 -4.88 8.86
C SER A 217 4.71 -5.55 8.07
N VAL A 218 4.45 -5.97 6.83
CA VAL A 218 5.47 -6.61 5.98
C VAL A 218 6.60 -5.61 5.63
N PRO A 219 6.32 -4.37 5.16
CA PRO A 219 7.34 -3.33 5.02
C PRO A 219 8.14 -3.04 6.29
N ALA A 220 7.49 -2.94 7.45
CA ALA A 220 8.19 -2.72 8.72
C ALA A 220 9.12 -3.88 9.08
N MET A 221 8.72 -5.12 8.78
CA MET A 221 9.59 -6.29 8.94
C MET A 221 10.81 -6.22 8.02
N PHE A 222 10.63 -5.88 6.74
CA PHE A 222 11.75 -5.65 5.82
C PHE A 222 12.70 -4.57 6.33
N ALA A 223 12.18 -3.47 6.85
CA ALA A 223 12.99 -2.39 7.41
C ALA A 223 13.80 -2.81 8.64
N ILE A 224 13.21 -3.59 9.54
CA ILE A 224 13.91 -4.14 10.70
C ILE A 224 15.05 -5.06 10.26
N VAL A 225 14.76 -6.04 9.40
CA VAL A 225 15.77 -6.98 8.89
C VAL A 225 16.90 -6.24 8.16
N ALA A 226 16.56 -5.27 7.31
CA ALA A 226 17.53 -4.47 6.58
C ALA A 226 18.36 -3.56 7.51
N THR A 227 17.79 -3.04 8.60
CA THR A 227 18.55 -2.28 9.62
C THR A 227 19.60 -3.15 10.30
N LEU A 228 19.26 -4.41 10.60
CA LEU A 228 20.18 -5.35 11.26
C LEU A 228 21.24 -5.90 10.31
N SER A 229 20.91 -6.04 9.02
CA SER A 229 21.75 -6.76 8.05
C SER A 229 22.56 -5.86 7.12
N ILE A 230 22.08 -4.64 6.84
CA ILE A 230 22.67 -3.74 5.83
C ILE A 230 23.17 -2.46 6.49
N ARG A 231 24.50 -2.28 6.50
CA ARG A 231 25.13 -1.08 7.10
C ARG A 231 25.04 0.16 6.22
N SER A 232 25.12 0.01 4.90
CA SER A 232 25.05 1.14 3.97
C SER A 232 23.63 1.73 3.96
N PRO A 233 23.43 3.01 4.34
CA PRO A 233 22.10 3.61 4.38
C PRO A 233 21.43 3.66 3.01
N LEU A 234 22.20 3.92 1.94
CA LEU A 234 21.70 3.97 0.57
C LEU A 234 21.21 2.59 0.12
N LEU A 235 22.04 1.55 0.28
CA LEU A 235 21.68 0.19 -0.09
C LEU A 235 20.48 -0.30 0.71
N ARG A 236 20.46 -0.03 2.02
CA ARG A 236 19.35 -0.38 2.91
C ARG A 236 18.04 0.24 2.42
N THR A 237 18.07 1.52 2.06
CA THR A 237 16.91 2.27 1.54
C THR A 237 16.45 1.71 0.21
N ALA A 238 17.36 1.46 -0.73
CA ALA A 238 17.04 0.90 -2.04
C ALA A 238 16.42 -0.50 -1.93
N VAL A 239 16.99 -1.38 -1.11
CA VAL A 239 16.48 -2.75 -0.91
C VAL A 239 15.07 -2.73 -0.33
N VAL A 240 14.85 -1.95 0.74
CA VAL A 240 13.52 -1.92 1.38
C VAL A 240 12.48 -1.26 0.47
N ALA A 241 12.84 -0.20 -0.26
CA ALA A 241 11.94 0.40 -1.25
C ALA A 241 11.58 -0.59 -2.36
N CYS A 242 12.54 -1.38 -2.85
CA CYS A 242 12.28 -2.42 -3.85
C CYS A 242 11.35 -3.51 -3.31
N LEU A 243 11.61 -4.03 -2.10
CA LEU A 243 10.76 -5.04 -1.46
C LEU A 243 9.33 -4.52 -1.20
N CYS A 244 9.20 -3.26 -0.76
CA CYS A 244 7.90 -2.61 -0.64
C CYS A 244 7.21 -2.48 -2.00
N GLY A 245 7.95 -2.19 -3.08
CA GLY A 245 7.40 -2.12 -4.43
C GLY A 245 6.89 -3.45 -4.95
N VAL A 246 7.61 -4.55 -4.70
CA VAL A 246 7.15 -5.90 -5.04
C VAL A 246 5.81 -6.23 -4.38
N LEU A 247 5.58 -5.77 -3.14
CA LEU A 247 4.32 -5.97 -2.43
C LEU A 247 3.21 -5.02 -2.89
N LEU A 248 3.53 -3.73 -3.02
CA LEU A 248 2.53 -2.68 -3.18
C LEU A 248 2.13 -2.45 -4.63
N ILE A 249 3.06 -2.55 -5.60
CA ILE A 249 2.75 -2.25 -7.01
C ILE A 249 1.64 -3.17 -7.57
N PRO A 250 1.69 -4.51 -7.37
CA PRO A 250 0.62 -5.38 -7.86
C PRO A 250 -0.73 -5.06 -7.23
N LEU A 251 -0.79 -4.80 -5.92
CA LEU A 251 -2.02 -4.41 -5.26
C LEU A 251 -2.59 -3.11 -5.85
N HIS A 252 -1.76 -2.09 -6.04
CA HIS A 252 -2.21 -0.83 -6.59
C HIS A 252 -2.69 -0.97 -8.04
N HIS A 253 -2.05 -1.84 -8.82
CA HIS A 253 -2.52 -2.20 -10.15
C HIS A 253 -3.90 -2.87 -10.13
N LEU A 254 -4.11 -3.84 -9.24
CA LEU A 254 -5.41 -4.47 -9.06
C LEU A 254 -6.48 -3.48 -8.57
N LEU A 255 -6.13 -2.52 -7.71
CA LEU A 255 -7.03 -1.45 -7.29
C LEU A 255 -7.38 -0.51 -8.44
N ALA A 256 -6.43 -0.17 -9.31
CA ALA A 256 -6.71 0.62 -10.52
C ALA A 256 -7.63 -0.11 -11.50
N ILE A 257 -7.43 -1.42 -11.69
CA ILE A 257 -8.34 -2.25 -12.48
C ILE A 257 -9.75 -2.26 -11.85
N ALA A 258 -9.83 -2.53 -10.55
CA ALA A 258 -11.12 -2.72 -9.87
C ALA A 258 -11.94 -1.44 -9.72
N LEU A 259 -11.29 -0.29 -9.57
CA LEU A 259 -11.94 0.98 -9.28
C LEU A 259 -11.98 1.92 -10.49
N GLY A 260 -11.06 1.76 -11.45
CA GLY A 260 -10.90 2.67 -12.58
C GLY A 260 -10.35 4.05 -12.20
N PRO A 261 -9.88 4.83 -13.18
CA PRO A 261 -9.27 6.15 -12.96
C PRO A 261 -10.25 7.22 -12.43
N ALA A 262 -11.56 6.98 -12.46
CA ALA A 262 -12.54 7.89 -11.84
C ALA A 262 -12.43 7.94 -10.31
N ASN A 263 -11.78 6.95 -9.69
CA ASN A 263 -11.60 6.81 -8.25
C ASN A 263 -10.19 7.21 -7.78
N GLY A 264 -9.60 8.27 -8.34
CA GLY A 264 -8.24 8.73 -8.01
C GLY A 264 -8.00 9.09 -6.54
N LEU A 265 -9.06 9.29 -5.75
CA LEU A 265 -9.01 9.36 -4.28
C LEU A 265 -8.21 8.19 -3.69
N LEU A 266 -8.34 7.00 -4.27
CA LEU A 266 -7.70 5.77 -3.80
C LEU A 266 -6.43 5.43 -4.61
N LEU A 267 -6.27 5.96 -5.83
CA LEU A 267 -5.14 5.66 -6.71
C LEU A 267 -3.93 6.59 -6.51
N PHE A 268 -4.13 7.84 -6.11
CA PHE A 268 -3.03 8.74 -5.75
C PHE A 268 -2.28 8.36 -4.46
N PRO A 269 -2.95 8.12 -3.31
CA PRO A 269 -2.28 7.82 -2.04
C PRO A 269 -1.42 6.54 -2.06
N ALA A 270 -1.73 5.63 -3.00
CA ALA A 270 -0.99 4.41 -3.26
C ALA A 270 0.53 4.61 -3.33
N PHE A 271 0.95 5.58 -4.14
CA PHE A 271 2.36 5.87 -4.37
C PHE A 271 3.00 6.67 -3.25
N SER A 272 2.21 7.34 -2.43
CA SER A 272 2.68 7.97 -1.20
C SER A 272 3.26 6.91 -0.25
N LEU A 273 2.56 5.78 -0.10
CA LEU A 273 3.02 4.64 0.70
C LEU A 273 4.25 3.95 0.07
N LEU A 274 4.33 3.88 -1.26
CA LEU A 274 5.48 3.35 -1.99
C LEU A 274 6.72 4.26 -1.88
N ALA A 275 6.51 5.58 -1.86
CA ALA A 275 7.56 6.58 -1.81
C ALA A 275 8.09 6.79 -0.38
N MET A 276 7.32 6.44 0.65
CA MET A 276 7.73 6.53 2.06
C MET A 276 9.07 5.81 2.33
N PRO A 277 9.28 4.54 1.93
CA PRO A 277 10.59 3.90 2.04
C PRO A 277 11.77 4.65 1.41
N LEU A 278 11.52 5.55 0.43
CA LEU A 278 12.55 6.37 -0.21
C LEU A 278 12.87 7.66 0.56
N LEU A 279 12.07 8.05 1.56
CA LEU A 279 12.27 9.26 2.39
C LEU A 279 13.73 9.46 2.84
N PRO A 280 14.46 8.43 3.32
CA PRO A 280 15.84 8.59 3.79
C PRO A 280 16.84 8.95 2.68
N ALA A 281 16.54 8.66 1.41
CA ALA A 281 17.38 9.04 0.27
C ALA A 281 17.23 10.53 -0.12
N PHE A 282 16.15 11.18 0.30
CA PHE A 282 15.92 12.61 0.04
C PHE A 282 16.42 13.53 1.16
N ALA A 283 17.00 12.94 2.20
CA ALA A 283 17.52 13.61 3.37
C ALA A 283 18.93 14.18 3.14
N CYS A 284 19.41 15.02 4.06
CA CYS A 284 20.77 15.57 4.01
C CYS A 284 21.78 14.42 4.12
N HIS A 285 22.62 14.24 3.10
CA HIS A 285 23.78 13.37 3.21
C HIS A 285 24.88 14.12 3.94
N SER A 286 25.34 13.56 5.06
CA SER A 286 26.35 14.13 5.97
C SER A 286 27.68 14.56 5.32
N ASN A 287 27.91 14.21 4.05
CA ASN A 287 29.09 14.63 3.29
C ASN A 287 28.98 16.02 2.65
N PHE A 288 27.80 16.65 2.60
CA PHE A 288 27.66 18.02 2.09
C PHE A 288 26.80 18.88 3.03
N ALA A 289 27.51 19.63 3.88
CA ALA A 289 27.08 20.88 4.53
C ALA A 289 25.66 20.90 5.12
N CYS A 290 25.50 20.36 6.33
CA CYS A 290 24.29 20.57 7.15
C CYS A 290 24.45 21.64 8.25
N HIS A 291 25.53 22.44 8.24
CA HIS A 291 25.71 23.58 9.15
C HIS A 291 26.13 24.86 8.39
N PRO A 292 25.24 25.85 8.23
CA PRO A 292 25.61 27.17 7.71
C PRO A 292 26.41 28.03 8.71
N ASP A 293 26.52 27.62 9.97
CA ASP A 293 26.90 28.53 11.06
C ASP A 293 28.39 28.48 11.48
N ASN A 294 29.29 27.91 10.67
CA ASN A 294 30.70 27.75 11.05
C ASN A 294 31.71 28.44 10.12
N VAL A 295 31.33 29.58 9.54
CA VAL A 295 32.31 30.51 8.96
C VAL A 295 32.71 31.51 10.04
N GLN A 296 33.71 31.16 10.85
CA GLN A 296 34.46 32.17 11.60
C GLN A 296 35.18 33.06 10.58
N PRO A 297 35.08 34.40 10.68
CA PRO A 297 35.92 35.27 9.88
C PRO A 297 37.38 35.06 10.32
N ALA A 298 38.23 34.70 9.36
CA ALA A 298 39.67 34.67 9.57
C ALA A 298 40.13 36.05 10.04
N LYS A 299 40.66 36.12 11.26
CA LYS A 299 41.45 37.26 11.71
C LYS A 299 42.81 37.17 11.03
N THR A 300 43.05 38.05 10.07
CA THR A 300 44.37 38.61 9.74
C THR A 300 44.15 40.00 9.19
#